data_AF-A0A0C9ZUP0-F1
#
_entry.id   AF-A0A0C9ZUP0-F1
#
_cell.length_a   1.000
_cell.length_b   1.000
_cell.length_c   1.000
_cell.angle_alpha   90.00
_cell.angle_beta   90.00
_cell.angle_gamma   90.00
#
_symmetry.space_group_name_H-M   'P 1'
#
loop_
_entity.id
_entity.type
_entity.pdbx_description
1 polymer ?
#
loop_
_entity_poly.entity_id
_entity_poly.type
_entity_poly.pdbx_seq_one_letter_code
_entity_poly.pdbx_strand_id
1 'polypeptide(L)' 'MENPHAQRQAVLLERILKNASTCTEVIIELNHCVEEILRANAPVKIAADLATKYRKNVQYNLEATKQEMS' A
#
# COMPACT_ATOMS: atom_id res chain seq x y z
N MET A 1 21.50 47.66 -9.34
CA MET A 1 20.29 47.33 -10.12
C MET A 1 20.20 45.81 -10.14
N GLU A 2 19.18 45.22 -9.50
CA GLU A 2 19.06 43.75 -9.45
C GLU A 2 18.84 43.17 -10.86
N ASN A 3 19.47 42.04 -11.14
CA ASN A 3 19.42 41.40 -12.46
C ASN A 3 17.99 40.88 -12.73
N PRO A 4 17.29 41.35 -13.78
CA PRO A 4 15.92 40.92 -14.10
C PRO A 4 15.77 39.41 -14.30
N HIS A 5 16.83 38.72 -14.72
CA HIS A 5 16.84 37.27 -14.85
C HIS A 5 16.85 36.57 -13.48
N ALA A 6 17.57 37.13 -12.49
CA ALA A 6 17.61 36.59 -11.14
C ALA A 6 16.24 36.70 -10.46
N GLN A 7 15.53 37.81 -10.66
CA GLN A 7 14.17 37.99 -10.13
C GLN A 7 13.18 36.98 -10.73
N ARG A 8 13.26 36.70 -12.04
CA ARG A 8 12.44 35.67 -12.70
C ARG A 8 12.78 34.26 -12.19
N GLN A 9 14.06 33.96 -12.01
CA GLN A 9 14.50 32.67 -11.47
C GLN A 9 13.99 32.45 -10.04
N ALA A 10 14.04 33.49 -9.19
CA ALA A 10 13.52 33.42 -7.82
C ALA A 10 12.03 33.05 -7.78
N VAL A 11 11.20 33.70 -8.62
CA VAL A 11 9.75 33.40 -8.70
C VAL A 11 9.49 31.97 -9.18
N LEU A 12 10.27 31.48 -10.16
CA LEU A 12 10.12 30.10 -10.64
C LEU A 12 10.52 29.09 -9.56
N LEU A 13 11.62 29.32 -8.84
CA LEU A 13 12.07 28.46 -7.75
C LEU A 13 11.06 28.44 -6.60
N GLU A 14 10.46 29.59 -6.25
CA GLU A 14 9.41 29.66 -5.24
C GLU A 14 8.20 28.79 -5.61
N ARG A 15 7.77 28.84 -6.88
CA ARG A 15 6.67 28.00 -7.37
C ARG A 15 7.03 26.52 -7.37
N ILE A 16 8.25 26.17 -7.76
CA ILE A 16 8.74 24.79 -7.71
C ILE A 16 8.74 24.29 -6.27
N LEU A 17 9.27 25.08 -5.33
CA LEU A 17 9.33 24.74 -3.92
C LEU A 17 7.92 24.53 -3.35
N LYS A 18 6.99 25.45 -3.65
CA LYS A 18 5.59 25.34 -3.20
C LYS A 18 4.95 24.06 -3.73
N ASN A 19 5.11 23.77 -5.02
CA ASN A 19 4.56 22.56 -5.62
C ASN A 19 5.19 21.29 -5.02
N ALA A 20 6.49 21.29 -4.74
CA ALA A 20 7.17 20.17 -4.09
C ALA A 20 6.67 19.94 -2.65
N SER A 21 6.42 21.01 -1.89
CA SER A 21 5.82 20.92 -0.55
C SER A 21 4.42 20.31 -0.62
N THR A 22 3.55 20.84 -1.48
CA THR A 22 2.19 20.32 -1.65
C THR A 22 2.19 18.86 -2.12
N CYS A 23 3.09 18.49 -3.04
CA CYS A 23 3.25 17.09 -3.44
C CYS A 23 3.62 16.19 -2.26
N THR A 24 4.54 16.66 -1.40
CA THR A 24 4.96 15.93 -0.20
C THR A 24 3.80 15.74 0.78
N GLU A 25 3.02 16.79 1.04
CA GLU A 25 1.83 16.73 1.89
C GLU A 25 0.82 15.70 1.37
N VAL A 26 0.51 15.74 0.07
CA VAL A 26 -0.43 14.79 -0.55
C VAL A 26 0.09 13.35 -0.52
N ILE A 27 1.40 13.13 -0.65
CA ILE A 27 2.00 11.79 -0.50
C ILE A 27 1.86 11.28 0.93
N ILE A 28 2.00 12.14 1.94
CA ILE A 28 1.80 11.77 3.34
C ILE A 28 0.34 11.33 3.57
N GLU A 29 -0.62 12.11 3.09
CA GLU A 29 -2.05 11.76 3.16
C GLU A 29 -2.36 10.46 2.42
N LEU A 30 -1.76 10.26 1.24
CA LEU A 30 -1.89 9.01 0.49
C LEU A 30 -1.38 7.81 1.30
N ASN A 31 -0.21 7.93 1.93
CA ASN A 31 0.34 6.87 2.77
C ASN A 31 -0.59 6.54 3.94
N HIS A 32 -1.17 7.55 4.57
CA HIS A 32 -2.14 7.36 5.64
C HIS A 32 -3.39 6.62 5.15
N CYS A 33 -3.99 7.06 4.03
CA CYS A 33 -5.13 6.38 3.42
C CYS A 33 -4.84 4.91 3.08
N VAL A 34 -3.66 4.62 2.53
CA VAL A 34 -3.24 3.25 2.22
C VAL A 34 -3.10 2.42 3.48
N GLU A 35 -2.54 2.97 4.56
CA GLU A 35 -2.44 2.28 5.84
C GLU A 35 -3.82 1.92 6.40
N GLU A 36 -4.79 2.84 6.33
CA GLU A 36 -6.17 2.58 6.76
C GLU A 36 -6.82 1.47 5.94
N ILE A 37 -6.65 1.48 4.61
CA ILE A 37 -7.14 0.43 3.71
C ILE A 37 -6.52 -0.93 4.08
N LEU A 38 -5.22 -0.97 4.37
CA LEU A 38 -4.55 -2.20 4.79
C LEU A 38 -5.09 -2.72 6.12
N ARG A 39 -5.29 -1.83 7.11
CA ARG A 39 -5.87 -2.17 8.42
C ARG A 39 -7.29 -2.72 8.26
N ALA A 40 -8.12 -2.07 7.46
CA ALA A 40 -9.49 -2.50 7.17
C ALA A 40 -9.55 -3.88 6.49
N ASN A 41 -8.53 -4.21 5.68
CA ASN A 41 -8.45 -5.50 4.98
C ASN A 41 -7.79 -6.63 5.80
N ALA A 42 -7.25 -6.36 6.98
CA ALA A 42 -6.61 -7.38 7.81
C ALA A 42 -7.53 -8.57 8.16
N PRO A 43 -8.83 -8.38 8.53
CA PRO A 43 -9.74 -9.49 8.79
C PRO A 43 -10.00 -10.36 7.54
N VAL A 44 -10.10 -9.75 6.35
CA VAL A 44 -10.29 -10.46 5.08
C VAL A 44 -9.08 -11.35 4.80
N LYS A 45 -7.86 -10.84 5.04
CA LYS A 45 -6.62 -11.63 4.90
C LYS A 45 -6.61 -12.82 5.84
N ILE A 46 -6.98 -12.64 7.11
CA ILE A 46 -7.07 -13.73 8.09
C ILE A 46 -8.09 -14.79 7.65
N ALA A 47 -9.27 -14.36 7.20
CA ALA A 47 -10.31 -15.27 6.73
C ALA A 47 -9.85 -16.09 5.50
N ALA A 48 -9.18 -15.44 4.54
CA ALA A 48 -8.63 -16.10 3.36
C ALA A 48 -7.54 -17.13 3.73
N ASP A 49 -6.68 -16.80 4.68
CA ASP A 49 -5.64 -17.71 5.16
C ASP A 49 -6.24 -18.91 5.91
N LEU A 50 -7.25 -18.68 6.73
CA LEU A 50 -7.98 -19.75 7.42
C LEU A 50 -8.65 -20.71 6.43
N ALA A 51 -9.40 -20.17 5.46
CA ALA A 51 -10.05 -20.97 4.43
C ALA A 51 -9.05 -21.78 3.60
N THR A 52 -7.91 -21.18 3.25
CA THR A 52 -6.83 -21.85 2.52
C THR A 52 -6.23 -23.00 3.32
N LYS A 53 -5.92 -22.76 4.60
CA LYS A 53 -5.37 -23.80 5.49
C LYS A 53 -6.37 -24.93 5.72
N TYR A 54 -7.62 -24.60 5.97
CA TYR A 54 -8.69 -25.58 6.14
C TYR A 54 -8.82 -26.48 4.92
N ARG A 55 -8.92 -25.89 3.72
CA ARG A 55 -9.00 -26.63 2.46
C ARG A 55 -7.82 -27.58 2.27
N LYS A 56 -6.59 -27.11 2.53
CA LYS A 56 -5.37 -27.93 2.43
C LYS A 56 -5.39 -29.10 3.42
N ASN A 57 -5.80 -28.86 4.66
CA ASN A 57 -5.87 -29.90 5.68
C ASN A 57 -6.93 -30.96 5.34
N VAL A 58 -8.11 -30.53 4.87
CA VAL A 58 -9.15 -31.47 4.43
C VAL A 58 -8.66 -32.33 3.28
N GLN A 59 -8.04 -31.72 2.26
CA GLN A 59 -7.49 -32.46 1.13
C GLN A 59 -6.44 -33.49 1.59
N TYR A 60 -5.48 -33.08 2.41
CA TYR A 60 -4.44 -33.96 2.93
C TYR A 60 -5.02 -35.16 3.70
N ASN A 61 -5.96 -34.92 4.62
CA ASN A 61 -6.56 -36.00 5.40
C ASN A 61 -7.41 -36.94 4.53
N LEU A 62 -8.15 -36.41 3.56
CA LEU A 62 -8.90 -37.25 2.62
C LEU A 62 -8.00 -38.13 1.76
N GLU A 63 -6.84 -37.62 1.33
CA GLU A 63 -5.85 -38.41 0.59
C GLU A 63 -5.23 -39.50 1.48
N ALA A 64 -4.89 -39.17 2.73
CA ALA A 64 -4.36 -40.14 3.70
C ALA A 64 -5.37 -41.26 4.01
N THR A 65 -6.64 -40.93 4.27
CA THR A 65 -7.68 -41.95 4.51
C THR A 65 -7.89 -42.86 3.30
N LYS A 66 -7.81 -42.32 2.08
CA LYS A 66 -7.89 -43.14 0.85
C LYS A 66 -6.71 -44.10 0.73
N GLN A 67 -5.51 -43.69 1.13
CA GLN A 67 -4.32 -44.55 1.15
C GLN A 67 -4.43 -45.65 2.20
N GLU A 68 -4.95 -45.35 3.40
CA GLU A 68 -5.17 -46.34 4.47
C GLU A 68 -6.22 -47.40 4.10
N MET A 69 -7.18 -47.06 3.25
CA MET A 69 -8.24 -47.97 2.79
C MET A 69 -7.88 -48.82 1.55
N SER A 70 -6.72 -48.57 0.93
CA SER A 70 -6.23 -49.29 -0.27
C SER A 70 -5.29 -50.43 0.10
#